data_AF-A0A1G3CIG9-F1
#
_entry.id   AF-A0A1G3CIG9-F1
#
_cell.length_a   1.000
_cell.length_b   1.000
_cell.length_c   1.000
_cell.angle_alpha   90.00
_cell.angle_beta   90.00
_cell.angle_gamma   90.00
#
_symmetry.space_group_name_H-M   'P 1'
#
loop_
_entity.id
_entity.type
_entity.pdbx_description
1 polymer ?
#
loop_
_entity_poly.entity_id
_entity_poly.type
_entity_poly.pdbx_seq_one_letter_code
_entity_poly.pdbx_strand_id
1 'polypeptide(L)'
;MEKVIGVIGKKVLEVSGEDLESKLNTFRHLVASLKQDKEDIVYLLDDGLGMLCLKAKEMLKIFEEKEMLRIKQCLQDYFEKNPDTSPTVLRNEMQGIIKQEIVKGFDIFRKDTELVISKNIQETVNHFLRRSNDIVHEFKTAVEILFEVPVDQFKYSIDILKDSSFYCIVQEHRVTSGNDFKFILRAFLSQSISRNLVLYEIIAGMTSDVSKNCDRILCDLTSGICTTIDHYSQQLKKLGNGLITQIEYALQKGQL
;
A
#
# COMPACT_ATOMS: atom_id res chain seq x y z
N MET A 1 5.36 25.27 27.50
CA MET A 1 4.48 24.40 28.33
C MET A 1 3.82 25.10 29.52
N GLU A 2 4.50 25.47 30.63
CA GLU A 2 3.85 26.17 31.77
C GLU A 2 3.35 27.59 31.45
N LYS A 3 3.98 28.26 30.48
CA LYS A 3 3.64 29.63 30.06
C LYS A 3 2.25 29.77 29.46
N VAL A 4 1.82 28.87 28.57
CA VAL A 4 0.51 28.96 27.88
C VAL A 4 -0.62 28.76 28.88
N ILE A 5 -0.52 27.73 29.74
CA ILE A 5 -1.52 27.41 30.76
C ILE A 5 -1.65 28.56 31.78
N GLY A 6 -0.53 29.12 32.25
CA GLY A 6 -0.55 30.21 33.23
C GLY A 6 -1.07 31.54 32.66
N VAL A 7 -0.78 31.86 31.40
CA VAL A 7 -1.24 33.10 30.75
C VAL A 7 -2.72 33.03 30.37
N ILE A 8 -3.17 31.90 29.78
CA ILE A 8 -4.59 31.71 29.48
C ILE A 8 -5.40 31.72 30.78
N GLY A 9 -4.97 31.00 31.81
CA GLY A 9 -5.65 30.97 33.11
C GLY A 9 -5.78 32.37 33.74
N LYS A 10 -4.74 33.21 33.66
CA LYS A 10 -4.82 34.61 34.12
C LYS A 10 -5.76 35.48 33.30
N LYS A 11 -5.70 35.39 31.96
CA LYS A 11 -6.59 36.16 31.09
C LYS A 11 -8.06 35.79 31.29
N VAL A 12 -8.36 34.52 31.56
CA VAL A 12 -9.73 34.06 31.88
C VAL A 12 -10.30 34.75 33.13
N LEU A 13 -9.45 35.07 34.13
CA LEU A 13 -9.84 35.78 35.35
C LEU A 13 -10.02 37.30 35.16
N GLU A 14 -9.44 37.88 34.10
CA GLU A 14 -9.44 39.32 33.83
C GLU A 14 -10.54 39.75 32.83
N VAL A 15 -11.24 38.78 32.23
CA VAL A 15 -12.22 38.99 31.16
C VAL A 15 -13.66 38.88 31.70
N SER A 16 -14.60 39.67 31.17
CA SER A 16 -16.00 39.59 31.58
C SER A 16 -16.63 38.24 31.23
N GLY A 17 -17.64 37.81 31.99
CA GLY A 17 -18.30 36.51 31.77
C GLY A 17 -18.84 36.32 30.35
N GLU A 18 -19.41 37.37 29.73
CA GLU A 18 -19.90 37.33 28.35
C GLU A 18 -18.78 37.17 27.30
N ASP A 19 -17.63 37.84 27.48
CA ASP A 19 -16.49 37.72 26.55
C ASP A 19 -15.79 36.36 26.70
N LEU A 20 -15.77 35.80 27.90
CA LEU A 20 -15.28 34.43 28.13
C LEU A 20 -16.17 33.37 27.49
N GLU A 21 -17.50 33.49 27.62
CA GLU A 21 -18.48 32.60 26.99
C GLU A 21 -18.35 32.62 25.45
N SER A 22 -18.20 33.82 24.87
CA SER A 22 -17.97 34.00 23.42
C SER A 22 -16.68 33.31 22.95
N LYS A 23 -15.58 33.48 23.70
CA LYS A 23 -14.29 32.82 23.39
C LYS A 23 -14.38 31.30 23.51
N LEU A 24 -15.07 30.79 24.53
CA LEU A 24 -15.32 29.36 24.72
C LEU A 24 -16.11 28.76 23.56
N ASN A 25 -17.19 29.43 23.12
CA ASN A 25 -17.98 28.97 21.98
C ASN A 25 -17.17 28.97 20.69
N THR A 26 -16.38 30.03 20.45
CA THR A 26 -15.47 30.09 19.30
C THR A 26 -14.43 28.98 19.34
N PHE A 27 -13.82 28.71 20.49
CA PHE A 27 -12.86 27.62 20.66
C PHE A 27 -13.49 26.26 20.38
N ARG A 28 -14.70 26.00 20.91
CA ARG A 28 -15.44 24.76 20.63
C ARG A 28 -15.74 24.59 19.14
N HIS A 29 -16.08 25.67 18.44
CA HIS A 29 -16.25 25.63 16.99
C HIS A 29 -14.93 25.31 16.26
N LEU A 30 -13.82 25.95 16.64
CA LEU A 30 -12.51 25.63 16.06
C LEU A 30 -12.12 24.16 16.27
N VAL A 31 -12.39 23.62 17.47
CA VAL A 31 -12.15 22.20 17.78
C VAL A 31 -13.03 21.29 16.93
N ALA A 32 -14.30 21.64 16.73
CA ALA A 32 -15.21 20.88 15.88
C ALA A 32 -14.76 20.90 14.40
N SER A 33 -14.38 22.07 13.88
CA SER A 33 -13.83 22.19 12.52
C SER A 33 -12.55 21.37 12.36
N LEU A 34 -11.61 21.46 13.31
CA LEU A 34 -10.39 20.65 13.27
C LEU A 34 -10.67 19.14 13.31
N LYS A 35 -11.72 18.69 14.01
CA LYS A 35 -12.13 17.28 13.99
C LYS A 35 -12.66 16.87 12.62
N GLN A 36 -13.54 17.69 12.03
CA GLN A 36 -14.08 17.45 10.70
C GLN A 36 -12.97 17.39 9.65
N ASP A 37 -12.04 18.37 9.67
CA ASP A 37 -10.93 18.42 8.72
C ASP A 37 -10.03 17.17 8.79
N LYS A 38 -9.83 16.61 9.99
CA LYS A 38 -9.10 15.35 10.15
C LYS A 38 -9.86 14.18 9.53
N GLU A 39 -11.17 14.09 9.76
CA GLU A 39 -12.01 13.03 9.19
C GLU A 39 -12.02 13.10 7.66
N ASP A 40 -12.15 14.31 7.11
CA ASP A 40 -12.14 14.54 5.66
C ASP A 40 -10.79 14.13 5.04
N ILE A 41 -9.65 14.46 5.66
CA ILE A 41 -8.34 14.01 5.17
C ILE A 41 -8.21 12.49 5.23
N VAL A 42 -8.66 11.84 6.30
CA VAL A 42 -8.63 10.36 6.39
C VAL A 42 -9.43 9.77 5.23
N TYR A 43 -10.64 10.28 4.98
CA TYR A 43 -11.47 9.79 3.88
C TYR A 43 -10.81 9.98 2.51
N LEU A 44 -10.23 11.15 2.24
CA LEU A 44 -9.54 11.43 0.99
C LEU A 44 -8.25 10.60 0.83
N LEU A 45 -7.56 10.31 1.93
CA LEU A 45 -6.39 9.44 1.91
C LEU A 45 -6.78 7.99 1.59
N ASP A 46 -7.82 7.47 2.22
CA ASP A 46 -8.33 6.12 1.98
C ASP A 46 -8.71 5.95 0.51
N ASP A 47 -9.40 6.94 -0.08
CA ASP A 47 -9.74 6.94 -1.50
C ASP A 47 -8.49 7.02 -2.40
N GLY A 48 -7.58 7.97 -2.10
CA GLY A 48 -6.35 8.17 -2.88
C GLY A 48 -5.43 6.94 -2.88
N LEU A 49 -5.30 6.25 -1.74
CA LEU A 49 -4.53 5.02 -1.62
C LEU A 49 -5.28 3.80 -2.17
N GLY A 50 -6.62 3.77 -2.08
CA GLY A 50 -7.46 2.79 -2.79
C GLY A 50 -7.27 2.85 -4.31
N MET A 51 -7.15 4.05 -4.88
CA MET A 51 -6.81 4.25 -6.29
C MET A 51 -5.41 3.74 -6.65
N LEU A 52 -4.44 3.77 -5.72
CA LEU A 52 -3.13 3.14 -5.94
C LEU A 52 -3.23 1.62 -5.99
N CYS A 53 -4.06 1.00 -5.14
CA CYS A 53 -4.32 -0.45 -5.19
C CYS A 53 -4.92 -0.87 -6.53
N LEU A 54 -5.87 -0.09 -7.07
CA LEU A 54 -6.46 -0.34 -8.39
C LEU A 54 -5.41 -0.25 -9.50
N LYS A 55 -4.58 0.80 -9.49
CA LYS A 55 -3.47 0.95 -10.45
C LYS A 55 -2.47 -0.22 -10.36
N ALA A 56 -2.12 -0.65 -9.16
CA ALA A 56 -1.24 -1.79 -8.94
C ALA A 56 -1.82 -3.08 -9.54
N LYS A 57 -3.12 -3.32 -9.34
CA LYS A 57 -3.85 -4.45 -9.93
C LYS A 57 -3.84 -4.40 -11.46
N GLU A 58 -4.08 -3.23 -12.04
CA GLU A 58 -4.05 -3.05 -13.50
C GLU A 58 -2.65 -3.29 -14.09
N MET A 59 -1.60 -2.72 -13.47
CA MET A 59 -0.21 -2.94 -13.88
C MET A 59 0.18 -4.41 -13.83
N LEU A 60 -0.18 -5.11 -12.75
CA LEU A 60 0.09 -6.54 -12.61
C LEU A 60 -0.67 -7.38 -13.64
N LYS A 61 -1.92 -7.04 -13.96
CA LYS A 61 -2.68 -7.74 -14.99
C LYS A 61 -2.04 -7.59 -16.37
N ILE A 62 -1.61 -6.37 -16.73
CA ILE A 62 -0.90 -6.12 -17.99
C ILE A 62 0.41 -6.92 -18.04
N PHE A 63 1.16 -6.93 -16.94
CA PHE A 63 2.38 -7.70 -16.83
C PHE A 63 2.12 -9.21 -16.96
N GLU A 64 1.12 -9.73 -16.25
CA GLU A 64 0.70 -11.13 -16.28
C GLU A 64 0.41 -11.60 -17.71
N GLU A 65 -0.46 -10.87 -18.42
CA GLU A 65 -0.84 -11.20 -19.80
C GLU A 65 0.38 -11.19 -20.74
N LYS A 66 1.24 -10.18 -20.60
CA LYS A 66 2.46 -10.03 -21.41
C LYS A 66 3.45 -11.18 -21.15
N GLU A 67 3.69 -11.52 -19.89
CA GLU A 67 4.64 -12.56 -19.52
C GLU A 67 4.14 -13.95 -19.89
N MET A 68 2.84 -14.23 -19.72
CA MET A 68 2.26 -15.49 -20.17
C MET A 68 2.44 -15.68 -21.68
N LEU A 69 2.20 -14.65 -22.48
CA LEU A 69 2.40 -14.71 -23.94
C LEU A 69 3.88 -14.92 -24.29
N ARG A 70 4.78 -14.18 -23.63
CA ARG A 70 6.22 -14.27 -23.86
C ARG A 70 6.76 -15.67 -23.54
N ILE A 71 6.43 -16.21 -22.37
CA ILE A 71 6.89 -17.54 -21.94
C ILE A 71 6.27 -18.62 -22.82
N LYS A 72 4.97 -18.49 -23.17
CA LYS A 72 4.31 -19.42 -24.10
C LYS A 72 5.04 -19.47 -25.45
N GLN A 73 5.44 -18.33 -26.01
CA GLN A 73 6.21 -18.30 -27.24
C GLN A 73 7.57 -19.02 -27.09
N CYS A 74 8.28 -18.78 -25.98
CA CYS A 74 9.54 -19.50 -25.70
C CYS A 74 9.35 -21.02 -25.66
N LEU A 75 8.26 -21.49 -25.06
CA LEU A 75 7.92 -22.92 -25.00
C LEU A 75 7.55 -23.49 -26.38
N GLN A 76 6.80 -22.75 -27.19
CA GLN A 76 6.44 -23.14 -28.55
C GLN A 76 7.68 -23.22 -29.44
N ASP A 77 8.55 -22.20 -29.40
CA ASP A 77 9.81 -22.19 -30.13
C ASP A 77 10.70 -23.38 -29.75
N TYR A 78 10.78 -23.69 -28.45
CA TYR A 78 11.53 -24.85 -27.96
C TYR A 78 10.91 -26.17 -28.45
N PHE A 79 9.59 -26.28 -28.43
CA PHE A 79 8.86 -27.46 -28.92
C PHE A 79 9.13 -27.76 -30.39
N GLU A 80 9.08 -26.72 -31.23
CA GLU A 80 9.25 -26.82 -32.68
C GLU A 80 10.69 -27.11 -33.10
N LYS A 81 11.67 -26.48 -32.42
CA LYS A 81 13.11 -26.68 -32.69
C LYS A 81 13.63 -28.06 -32.26
N ASN A 82 12.86 -28.80 -31.47
CA ASN A 82 13.27 -30.08 -30.89
C ASN A 82 12.26 -31.21 -31.21
N PRO A 83 12.06 -31.57 -32.49
CA PRO A 83 11.02 -32.51 -32.92
C PRO A 83 11.23 -33.94 -32.42
N ASP A 84 12.48 -34.34 -32.21
CA ASP A 84 12.83 -35.73 -31.87
C ASP A 84 12.95 -35.99 -30.36
N THR A 85 12.79 -34.94 -29.54
CA THR A 85 12.93 -35.06 -28.09
C THR A 85 11.81 -35.92 -27.50
N SER A 86 12.20 -36.86 -26.63
CA SER A 86 11.23 -37.71 -25.93
C SER A 86 10.31 -36.87 -25.03
N PRO A 87 9.04 -37.28 -24.82
CA PRO A 87 8.11 -36.53 -23.97
C PRO A 87 8.63 -36.23 -22.56
N THR A 88 9.43 -37.13 -21.98
CA THR A 88 10.02 -36.96 -20.65
C THR A 88 11.12 -35.90 -20.65
N VAL A 89 12.05 -35.95 -21.62
CA VAL A 89 13.12 -34.95 -21.74
C VAL A 89 12.50 -33.59 -22.07
N LEU A 90 11.55 -33.54 -23.00
CA LEU A 90 10.82 -32.34 -23.39
C LEU A 90 10.19 -31.64 -22.17
N ARG A 91 9.52 -32.42 -21.30
CA ARG A 91 8.95 -31.92 -20.06
C ARG A 91 10.00 -31.27 -19.15
N ASN A 92 11.07 -32.00 -18.85
CA ASN A 92 12.08 -31.54 -17.89
C ASN A 92 12.76 -30.26 -18.37
N GLU A 93 13.11 -30.20 -19.64
CA GLU A 93 13.74 -29.01 -20.24
C GLU A 93 12.78 -27.82 -20.26
N MET A 94 11.52 -28.03 -20.65
CA MET A 94 10.50 -26.97 -20.62
C MET A 94 10.22 -26.45 -19.21
N GLN A 95 10.25 -27.32 -18.19
CA GLN A 95 10.14 -26.88 -16.79
C GLN A 95 11.33 -25.99 -16.39
N GLY A 96 12.54 -26.33 -16.85
CA GLY A 96 13.73 -25.48 -16.69
C GLY A 96 13.56 -24.11 -17.33
N ILE A 97 13.06 -24.07 -18.56
CA ILE A 97 12.76 -22.83 -19.30
C ILE A 97 11.72 -21.99 -18.55
N ILE A 98 10.61 -22.58 -18.10
CA ILE A 98 9.59 -21.85 -17.32
C ILE A 98 10.23 -21.19 -16.11
N LYS A 99 11.02 -21.94 -15.34
CA LYS A 99 11.65 -21.42 -14.12
C LYS A 99 12.54 -20.22 -14.43
N GLN A 100 13.39 -20.33 -15.45
CA GLN A 100 14.30 -19.24 -15.84
C GLN A 100 13.53 -18.02 -16.34
N GLU A 101 12.54 -18.23 -17.19
CA GLU A 101 11.81 -17.13 -17.82
C GLU A 101 10.86 -16.41 -16.84
N ILE A 102 10.25 -17.13 -15.90
CA ILE A 102 9.48 -16.51 -14.80
C ILE A 102 10.43 -15.65 -13.94
N VAL A 103 11.54 -16.19 -13.45
CA VAL A 103 12.49 -15.42 -12.62
C VAL A 103 12.93 -14.15 -13.33
N LYS A 104 13.32 -14.26 -14.60
CA LYS A 104 13.75 -13.13 -15.42
C LYS A 104 12.67 -12.07 -15.57
N GLY A 105 11.43 -12.46 -15.87
CA GLY A 105 10.31 -11.54 -16.03
C GLY A 105 10.00 -10.77 -14.74
N PHE A 106 9.90 -11.50 -13.63
CA PHE A 106 9.61 -10.91 -12.32
C PHE A 106 10.76 -10.07 -11.75
N ASP A 107 12.02 -10.40 -12.05
CA ASP A 107 13.17 -9.58 -11.66
C ASP A 107 13.17 -8.20 -12.35
N ILE A 108 12.80 -8.15 -13.63
CA ILE A 108 12.64 -6.90 -14.37
C ILE A 108 11.46 -6.11 -13.81
N PHE A 109 10.30 -6.78 -13.66
CA PHE A 109 9.11 -6.16 -13.10
C PHE A 109 9.35 -5.54 -11.73
N ARG A 110 10.03 -6.27 -10.84
CA ARG A 110 10.36 -5.79 -9.50
C ARG A 110 11.18 -4.49 -9.54
N LYS A 111 12.26 -4.46 -10.33
CA LYS A 111 13.10 -3.26 -10.45
C LYS A 111 12.33 -2.03 -10.93
N ASP A 112 11.47 -2.21 -11.91
CA ASP A 112 10.75 -1.09 -12.54
C ASP A 112 9.51 -0.67 -11.75
N THR A 113 8.82 -1.61 -11.10
CA THR A 113 7.50 -1.39 -10.50
C THR A 113 7.56 -1.09 -9.01
N GLU A 114 8.46 -1.73 -8.26
CA GLU A 114 8.63 -1.47 -6.82
C GLU A 114 8.95 0.00 -6.58
N LEU A 115 9.92 0.53 -7.34
CA LEU A 115 10.35 1.91 -7.21
C LEU A 115 9.23 2.90 -7.59
N VAL A 116 8.45 2.61 -8.63
CA VAL A 116 7.33 3.45 -9.06
C VAL A 116 6.20 3.44 -8.04
N ILE A 117 5.83 2.29 -7.50
CA ILE A 117 4.75 2.19 -6.52
C ILE A 117 5.16 2.86 -5.21
N SER A 118 6.36 2.59 -4.68
CA SER A 118 6.86 3.24 -3.46
C SER A 118 6.90 4.76 -3.62
N LYS A 119 7.35 5.26 -4.78
CA LYS A 119 7.34 6.70 -5.07
C LYS A 119 5.93 7.28 -5.08
N ASN A 120 4.98 6.62 -5.74
CA ASN A 120 3.59 7.09 -5.80
C ASN A 120 2.93 7.12 -4.42
N ILE A 121 3.12 6.08 -3.60
CA ILE A 121 2.61 6.04 -2.21
C ILE A 121 3.19 7.21 -1.42
N GLN A 122 4.50 7.40 -1.49
CA GLN A 122 5.19 8.49 -0.78
C GLN A 122 4.68 9.86 -1.22
N GLU A 123 4.48 10.08 -2.52
CA GLU A 123 3.94 11.34 -3.05
C GLU A 123 2.52 11.60 -2.58
N THR A 124 1.64 10.59 -2.62
CA THR A 124 0.27 10.67 -2.12
C THR A 124 0.25 11.01 -0.63
N VAL A 125 1.00 10.30 0.21
CA VAL A 125 1.02 10.58 1.65
C VAL A 125 1.66 11.95 1.93
N ASN A 126 2.72 12.33 1.22
CA ASN A 126 3.34 13.65 1.36
C ASN A 126 2.37 14.80 1.04
N HIS A 127 1.49 14.60 0.04
CA HIS A 127 0.44 15.57 -0.28
C HIS A 127 -0.50 15.78 0.91
N PHE A 128 -0.98 14.69 1.51
CA PHE A 128 -1.87 14.76 2.68
C PHE A 128 -1.15 15.29 3.93
N LEU A 129 0.13 14.95 4.13
CA LEU A 129 0.96 15.49 5.22
C LEU A 129 1.07 17.00 5.19
N ARG A 130 1.24 17.58 4.00
CA ARG A 130 1.29 19.05 3.85
C ARG A 130 -0.05 19.63 4.26
N ARG A 131 -1.15 19.10 3.73
CA ARG A 131 -2.49 19.58 4.07
C ARG A 131 -2.79 19.47 5.57
N SER A 132 -2.41 18.37 6.21
CA SER A 132 -2.56 18.19 7.66
C SER A 132 -1.74 19.20 8.47
N ASN A 133 -0.52 19.53 8.04
CA ASN A 133 0.29 20.56 8.68
C ASN A 133 -0.33 21.96 8.51
N ASP A 134 -0.88 22.26 7.33
CA ASP A 134 -1.55 23.55 7.08
C ASP A 134 -2.76 23.74 8.01
N ILE A 135 -3.61 22.71 8.16
CA ILE A 135 -4.78 22.76 9.05
C ILE A 135 -4.38 22.97 10.52
N VAL A 136 -3.30 22.31 10.99
CA VAL A 136 -2.80 22.51 12.36
C VAL A 136 -2.26 23.92 12.55
N HIS A 137 -1.58 24.45 11.53
CA HIS A 137 -1.07 25.81 11.56
C HIS A 137 -2.21 26.83 11.60
N GLU A 138 -3.26 26.64 10.80
CA GLU A 138 -4.48 27.45 10.81
C GLU A 138 -5.16 27.40 12.18
N PHE A 139 -5.37 26.21 12.74
CA PHE A 139 -5.95 26.02 14.08
C PHE A 139 -5.11 26.71 15.16
N LYS A 140 -3.78 26.53 15.14
CA LYS A 140 -2.86 27.21 16.04
C LYS A 140 -3.00 28.72 15.95
N THR A 141 -2.97 29.27 14.75
CA THR A 141 -3.06 30.72 14.52
C THR A 141 -4.39 31.26 15.04
N ALA A 142 -5.49 30.55 14.80
CA ALA A 142 -6.80 30.93 15.31
C ALA A 142 -6.85 30.93 16.85
N VAL A 143 -6.24 29.93 17.50
CA VAL A 143 -6.10 29.88 18.97
C VAL A 143 -5.24 31.04 19.49
N GLU A 144 -4.11 31.33 18.84
CA GLU A 144 -3.21 32.42 19.24
C GLU A 144 -3.92 33.77 19.16
N ILE A 145 -4.75 33.99 18.15
CA ILE A 145 -5.59 35.18 18.01
C ILE A 145 -6.68 35.20 19.08
N LEU A 146 -7.39 34.08 19.28
CA LEU A 146 -8.53 33.99 20.17
C LEU A 146 -8.18 34.26 21.63
N PHE A 147 -7.02 33.77 22.08
CA PHE A 147 -6.55 33.94 23.46
C PHE A 147 -5.46 35.00 23.59
N GLU A 148 -4.97 35.54 22.46
CA GLU A 148 -3.84 36.49 22.41
C GLU A 148 -2.64 35.96 23.21
N VAL A 149 -2.32 34.68 23.03
CA VAL A 149 -1.19 33.99 23.67
C VAL A 149 -0.41 33.25 22.60
N PRO A 150 0.92 33.44 22.49
CA PRO A 150 1.73 32.66 21.57
C PRO A 150 1.73 31.19 21.99
N VAL A 151 1.52 30.32 21.01
CA VAL A 151 1.55 28.86 21.15
C VAL A 151 2.84 28.35 20.51
N ASP A 152 3.50 27.38 21.13
CA ASP A 152 4.73 26.79 20.60
C ASP A 152 4.50 26.20 19.19
N GLN A 153 5.52 26.26 18.32
CA GLN A 153 5.43 25.69 16.97
C GLN A 153 5.58 24.17 17.04
N PHE A 154 4.64 23.44 16.45
CA PHE A 154 4.73 21.99 16.30
C PHE A 154 4.74 21.66 14.81
N LYS A 155 5.75 20.93 14.36
CA LYS A 155 5.84 20.43 12.99
C LYS A 155 5.62 18.93 13.03
N TYR A 156 4.60 18.45 12.33
CA TYR A 156 4.37 17.02 12.20
C TYR A 156 5.11 16.49 10.97
N SER A 157 6.00 15.54 11.21
CA SER A 157 6.66 14.74 10.17
C SER A 157 6.35 13.27 10.41
N ILE A 158 6.14 12.52 9.33
CA ILE A 158 5.99 11.07 9.36
C ILE A 158 7.10 10.48 8.50
N ASP A 159 7.86 9.55 9.07
CA ASP A 159 8.70 8.64 8.30
C ASP A 159 7.81 7.48 7.84
N ILE A 160 7.59 7.38 6.52
CA ILE A 160 6.82 6.29 5.93
C ILE A 160 7.69 5.03 5.87
N LEU A 161 7.05 3.87 6.12
CA LEU A 161 7.63 2.53 6.13
C LEU A 161 8.75 2.34 5.10
N LYS A 162 9.93 1.97 5.62
CA LYS A 162 11.19 1.88 4.88
C LYS A 162 11.52 0.47 4.37
N ASP A 163 10.68 -0.53 4.64
CA ASP A 163 11.12 -1.93 4.67
C ASP A 163 10.08 -2.94 4.13
N SER A 164 9.72 -2.86 2.86
CA SER A 164 9.02 -3.97 2.20
C SER A 164 9.65 -4.27 0.84
N SER A 165 10.52 -5.28 0.79
CA SER A 165 11.07 -5.80 -0.46
C SER A 165 10.21 -6.94 -1.01
N PHE A 166 9.74 -6.84 -2.25
CA PHE A 166 8.94 -7.91 -2.88
C PHE A 166 9.78 -9.16 -3.18
N TYR A 167 9.20 -10.35 -2.99
CA TYR A 167 9.84 -11.63 -3.29
C TYR A 167 8.98 -12.52 -4.22
N CYS A 168 9.64 -13.16 -5.20
CA CYS A 168 9.02 -14.09 -6.14
C CYS A 168 9.28 -15.54 -5.70
N ILE A 169 8.28 -16.42 -5.79
CA ILE A 169 8.42 -17.85 -5.51
C ILE A 169 8.08 -18.65 -6.77
N VAL A 170 9.10 -19.29 -7.37
CA VAL A 170 8.88 -20.29 -8.41
C VAL A 170 8.72 -21.67 -7.78
N GLN A 171 7.54 -22.26 -7.92
CA GLN A 171 7.30 -23.62 -7.45
C GLN A 171 7.95 -24.61 -8.43
N GLU A 172 8.69 -25.59 -7.91
CA GLU A 172 8.99 -26.77 -8.70
C GLU A 172 7.68 -27.51 -8.93
N HIS A 173 7.29 -27.65 -10.20
CA HIS A 173 6.22 -28.55 -10.63
C HIS A 173 6.67 -30.01 -10.40
N ARG A 174 6.75 -30.43 -9.13
CA ARG A 174 6.76 -31.85 -8.80
C ARG A 174 5.36 -32.35 -9.07
N VAL A 175 5.29 -33.39 -9.89
CA VAL A 175 4.08 -34.16 -10.10
C VAL A 175 3.57 -34.54 -8.72
N THR A 176 2.52 -33.87 -8.24
CA THR A 176 1.71 -34.42 -7.17
C THR A 176 1.27 -35.79 -7.65
N SER A 177 1.43 -36.76 -6.76
CA SER A 177 1.24 -38.21 -6.89
C SER A 177 -0.19 -38.64 -7.27
N GLY A 178 -0.90 -37.88 -8.10
CA GLY A 178 -2.21 -38.21 -8.67
C GLY A 178 -2.17 -38.51 -10.17
N ASN A 179 -0.98 -38.63 -10.77
CA ASN A 179 -0.80 -38.65 -12.23
C ASN A 179 -0.42 -40.01 -12.81
N ASP A 180 -0.39 -41.08 -12.01
CA ASP A 180 -0.02 -42.43 -12.45
C ASP A 180 -0.93 -42.91 -13.59
N PHE A 181 -2.22 -42.54 -13.54
CA PHE A 181 -3.20 -42.88 -14.58
C PHE A 181 -2.90 -42.19 -15.93
N LYS A 182 -2.45 -40.92 -15.91
CA LYS A 182 -2.03 -40.23 -17.15
C LYS A 182 -0.72 -40.78 -17.69
N PHE A 183 0.18 -41.24 -16.81
CA PHE A 183 1.42 -41.87 -17.21
C PHE A 183 1.15 -43.21 -17.91
N ILE A 184 0.23 -44.01 -17.37
CA ILE A 184 -0.24 -45.26 -17.98
C ILE A 184 -0.89 -44.99 -19.34
N LEU A 185 -1.80 -44.01 -19.44
CA LEU A 185 -2.45 -43.66 -20.71
C LEU A 185 -1.44 -43.18 -21.77
N ARG A 186 -0.37 -42.47 -21.39
CA ARG A 186 0.69 -42.03 -22.32
C ARG A 186 1.50 -43.17 -22.92
N ALA A 187 1.61 -44.30 -22.23
CA ALA A 187 2.31 -45.47 -22.77
C ALA A 187 1.63 -46.04 -24.03
N PHE A 188 0.33 -45.74 -24.23
CA PHE A 188 -0.46 -46.19 -25.37
C PHE A 188 -0.61 -45.14 -26.48
N LEU A 189 -0.05 -43.94 -26.31
CA LEU A 189 -0.17 -42.84 -27.28
C LEU A 189 1.05 -42.78 -28.20
N SER A 190 0.86 -42.32 -29.43
CA SER A 190 1.98 -42.02 -30.33
C SER A 190 2.86 -40.90 -29.76
N GLN A 191 4.13 -40.90 -30.13
CA GLN A 191 5.10 -39.90 -29.66
C GLN A 191 4.61 -38.47 -29.91
N SER A 192 4.03 -38.20 -31.08
CA SER A 192 3.51 -36.87 -31.43
C SER A 192 2.35 -36.44 -30.52
N ILE A 193 1.42 -37.35 -30.20
CA ILE A 193 0.30 -37.04 -29.30
C ILE A 193 0.82 -36.80 -27.88
N SER A 194 1.71 -37.66 -27.40
CA SER A 194 2.33 -37.52 -26.08
C SER A 194 3.11 -36.21 -25.93
N ARG A 195 3.85 -35.79 -26.95
CA ARG A 195 4.58 -34.50 -26.97
C ARG A 195 3.61 -33.31 -26.91
N ASN A 196 2.54 -33.32 -27.69
CA ASN A 196 1.51 -32.27 -27.64
C ASN A 196 0.85 -32.17 -26.26
N LEU A 197 0.50 -33.31 -25.64
CA LEU A 197 -0.06 -33.32 -24.28
C LEU A 197 0.92 -32.75 -23.24
N VAL A 198 2.21 -33.03 -23.37
CA VAL A 198 3.23 -32.41 -22.51
C VAL A 198 3.22 -30.89 -22.67
N LEU A 199 3.21 -30.37 -23.91
CA LEU A 199 3.16 -28.93 -24.17
C LEU A 199 1.92 -28.28 -23.54
N TYR A 200 0.73 -28.87 -23.71
CA TYR A 200 -0.51 -28.34 -23.12
C TYR A 200 -0.45 -28.28 -21.59
N GLU A 201 0.01 -29.35 -20.94
CA GLU A 201 0.12 -29.38 -19.47
C GLU A 201 1.15 -28.38 -18.95
N ILE A 202 2.28 -28.25 -19.65
CA ILE A 202 3.36 -27.31 -19.30
C ILE A 202 2.87 -25.86 -19.45
N ILE A 203 2.15 -25.54 -20.52
CA ILE A 203 1.56 -24.21 -20.69
C ILE A 203 0.54 -23.92 -19.59
N ALA A 204 -0.35 -24.87 -19.28
CA ALA A 204 -1.35 -24.68 -18.22
C ALA A 204 -0.69 -24.49 -16.83
N GLY A 205 0.35 -25.27 -16.53
CA GLY A 205 1.13 -25.12 -15.31
C GLY A 205 1.85 -23.77 -15.22
N MET A 206 2.49 -23.35 -16.32
CA MET A 206 3.14 -22.05 -16.44
C MET A 206 2.16 -20.90 -16.19
N THR A 207 0.99 -20.92 -16.82
CA THR A 207 -0.05 -19.90 -16.59
C THR A 207 -0.42 -19.84 -15.11
N SER A 208 -0.63 -21.00 -14.45
CA SER A 208 -0.90 -21.02 -13.01
C SER A 208 0.24 -20.43 -12.16
N ASP A 209 1.50 -20.71 -12.50
CA ASP A 209 2.65 -20.20 -11.76
C ASP A 209 2.82 -18.69 -11.91
N VAL A 210 2.61 -18.15 -13.12
CA VAL A 210 2.64 -16.70 -13.35
C VAL A 210 1.52 -16.02 -12.55
N SER A 211 0.28 -16.50 -12.66
CA SER A 211 -0.87 -15.93 -11.92
C SER A 211 -0.64 -15.92 -10.42
N LYS A 212 -0.22 -17.05 -9.83
CA LYS A 212 0.04 -17.14 -8.38
C LYS A 212 1.11 -16.16 -7.92
N ASN A 213 2.13 -15.90 -8.73
CA ASN A 213 3.15 -14.93 -8.37
C ASN A 213 2.62 -13.50 -8.50
N CYS A 214 1.83 -13.19 -9.52
CA CYS A 214 1.14 -11.89 -9.62
C CYS A 214 0.20 -11.66 -8.44
N ASP A 215 -0.59 -12.65 -8.04
CA ASP A 215 -1.49 -12.58 -6.90
C ASP A 215 -0.73 -12.31 -5.58
N ARG A 216 0.39 -13.00 -5.35
CA ARG A 216 1.25 -12.76 -4.17
C ARG A 216 1.75 -11.32 -4.14
N ILE A 217 2.29 -10.84 -5.26
CA ILE A 217 2.79 -9.47 -5.34
C ILE A 217 1.66 -8.46 -5.13
N LEU A 218 0.47 -8.71 -5.69
CA LEU A 218 -0.69 -7.86 -5.47
C LEU A 218 -1.09 -7.82 -4.00
N CYS A 219 -1.12 -8.98 -3.32
CA CYS A 219 -1.41 -9.06 -1.90
C CYS A 219 -0.37 -8.29 -1.07
N ASP A 220 0.91 -8.48 -1.32
CA ASP A 220 1.99 -7.79 -0.61
C ASP A 220 1.90 -6.27 -0.82
N LEU A 221 1.69 -5.83 -2.07
CA LEU A 221 1.50 -4.42 -2.42
C LEU A 221 0.31 -3.80 -1.69
N THR A 222 -0.85 -4.45 -1.78
CA THR A 222 -2.09 -3.96 -1.18
C THR A 222 -1.96 -3.92 0.35
N SER A 223 -1.34 -4.94 0.95
CA SER A 223 -1.10 -4.98 2.39
C SER A 223 -0.15 -3.87 2.86
N GLY A 224 0.90 -3.57 2.10
CA GLY A 224 1.80 -2.45 2.37
C GLY A 224 1.10 -1.10 2.29
N ILE A 225 0.23 -0.91 1.30
CA ILE A 225 -0.61 0.30 1.17
C ILE A 225 -1.57 0.43 2.36
N CYS A 226 -2.30 -0.63 2.71
CA CYS A 226 -3.23 -0.63 3.85
C CYS A 226 -2.51 -0.33 5.18
N THR A 227 -1.33 -0.92 5.39
CA THR A 227 -0.52 -0.66 6.59
C THR A 227 -0.11 0.83 6.66
N THR A 228 0.20 1.43 5.50
CA THR A 228 0.51 2.86 5.41
C THR A 228 -0.71 3.74 5.72
N ILE A 229 -1.89 3.38 5.20
CA ILE A 229 -3.18 4.02 5.55
C ILE A 229 -3.38 4.00 7.07
N ASP A 230 -3.33 2.82 7.67
CA ASP A 230 -3.62 2.64 9.09
C ASP A 230 -2.66 3.44 9.97
N HIS A 231 -1.36 3.38 9.66
CA HIS A 231 -0.35 4.16 10.38
C HIS A 231 -0.64 5.66 10.30
N TYR A 232 -0.91 6.17 9.10
CA TYR A 232 -1.18 7.59 8.90
C TYR A 232 -2.47 8.04 9.59
N SER A 233 -3.56 7.29 9.42
CA SER A 233 -4.85 7.57 10.02
C SER A 233 -4.79 7.61 11.55
N GLN A 234 -3.99 6.74 12.17
CA GLN A 234 -3.73 6.81 13.62
C GLN A 234 -2.95 8.05 14.03
N GLN A 235 -1.96 8.48 13.24
CA GLN A 235 -1.18 9.69 13.50
C GLN A 235 -2.06 10.94 13.38
N LEU A 236 -2.88 11.01 12.32
CA LEU A 236 -3.79 12.12 12.05
C LEU A 236 -4.87 12.26 13.14
N LYS A 237 -5.39 11.15 13.69
CA LYS A 237 -6.30 11.18 14.85
C LYS A 237 -5.70 11.82 16.09
N LYS A 238 -4.38 11.73 16.28
CA LYS A 238 -3.66 12.34 17.41
C LYS A 238 -3.29 13.81 17.16
N LEU A 239 -3.38 14.26 15.92
CA LEU A 239 -2.96 15.59 15.49
C LEU A 239 -3.68 16.67 16.29
N GLY A 240 -2.97 17.65 16.84
CA GLY A 240 -3.58 18.78 17.57
C GLY A 240 -4.22 18.45 18.93
N ASN A 241 -4.40 17.18 19.31
CA ASN A 241 -5.07 16.81 20.56
C ASN A 241 -4.32 17.35 21.80
N GLY A 242 -2.98 17.36 21.76
CA GLY A 242 -2.18 17.93 22.85
C GLY A 242 -2.45 19.42 23.06
N LEU A 243 -2.63 20.19 21.99
CA LEU A 243 -2.95 21.61 22.08
C LEU A 243 -4.37 21.83 22.63
N ILE A 244 -5.35 21.04 22.15
CA ILE A 244 -6.73 21.09 22.64
C ILE A 244 -6.75 20.82 24.15
N THR A 245 -6.14 19.73 24.61
CA THR A 245 -6.12 19.36 26.03
C THR A 245 -5.45 20.42 26.89
N GLN A 246 -4.39 21.07 26.40
CA GLN A 246 -3.72 22.15 27.14
C GLN A 246 -4.63 23.38 27.33
N ILE A 247 -5.36 23.77 26.28
CA ILE A 247 -6.27 24.91 26.34
C ILE A 247 -7.48 24.58 27.23
N GLU A 248 -8.07 23.39 27.08
CA GLU A 248 -9.16 22.91 27.94
C GLU A 248 -8.76 22.90 29.42
N TYR A 249 -7.55 22.42 29.73
CA TYR A 249 -7.02 22.43 31.09
C TYR A 249 -6.81 23.86 31.62
N ALA A 250 -6.28 24.77 30.79
CA ALA A 250 -6.07 26.16 31.18
C ALA A 250 -7.40 26.89 31.46
N LEU A 251 -8.43 26.62 30.65
CA LEU A 251 -9.77 27.16 30.82
C LEU A 251 -10.43 26.64 32.11
N GLN A 252 -10.32 25.35 32.41
CA GLN A 252 -10.83 24.77 33.67
C GLN A 252 -10.16 25.38 34.90
N LYS A 253 -8.84 25.64 34.83
CA LYS A 253 -8.09 26.26 35.93
C LYS A 253 -8.44 27.73 36.17
N GLY A 254 -8.85 28.47 35.14
CA GLY A 254 -9.22 29.88 35.26
C GLY A 254 -10.68 30.12 35.68
N GLN A 255 -11.52 29.08 35.69
CA GLN A 255 -12.92 29.14 36.18
C GLN A 255 -13.06 28.87 37.70
N LEU A 256 -11.95 28.55 38.38
CA LEU A 256 -11.83 28.43 39.84
C LEU A 256 -11.23 29.71 40.44
#